data_AF-A0A7S0FQ29-F1
#
_entry.id   AF-A0A7S0FQ29-F1
#
_cell.length_a   1.000
_cell.length_b   1.000
_cell.length_c   1.000
_cell.angle_alpha   90.00
_cell.angle_beta   90.00
_cell.angle_gamma   90.00
#
_symmetry.space_group_name_H-M   'P 1'
#
loop_
_entity.id
_entity.type
_entity.pdbx_description
1 polymer ?
#
loop_
_entity_poly.entity_id
_entity_poly.type
_entity_poly.pdbx_seq_one_letter_code
_entity_poly.pdbx_strand_id
1 'polypeptide(L)'
;MTTNSHQLYGSKAYLFHYQGKIHEAVPFFEKAAFVAEKTDKRNLQPVCNVGEIYGAVNRWKEAVGHLERCVAWGERAREVKERRAPALANLGVAYMRTGQYAKASAALKKSLTLHQTDQAIKNLHELQQYLEKQNKHDSSNPKDGQEAIK
;
A
#
# COMPACT_ATOMS: atom_id res chain seq x y z
N MET A 1 0.42 10.48 18.99
CA MET A 1 0.03 11.85 18.53
C MET A 1 0.85 12.34 17.32
N THR A 2 1.59 11.49 16.61
CA THR A 2 2.54 11.90 15.55
C THR A 2 1.95 11.95 14.14
N THR A 3 0.79 11.32 13.92
CA THR A 3 0.17 11.22 12.58
C THR A 3 -0.33 12.57 12.05
N ASN A 4 -0.73 13.51 12.91
CA ASN A 4 -1.22 14.82 12.47
C ASN A 4 -0.10 15.85 12.26
N SER A 5 1.10 15.60 12.80
CA SER A 5 2.19 16.57 12.85
C SER A 5 2.80 16.83 11.46
N HIS A 6 3.01 15.78 10.66
CA HIS A 6 3.56 15.94 9.31
C HIS A 6 2.59 16.65 8.36
N GLN A 7 1.28 16.37 8.48
CA GLN A 7 0.25 17.05 7.70
C GLN A 7 0.18 18.54 8.06
N LEU A 8 0.25 18.88 9.35
CA LEU A 8 0.27 20.27 9.80
C LEU A 8 1.49 21.04 9.26
N TYR A 9 2.68 20.43 9.29
CA TYR A 9 3.88 21.04 8.72
C TYR A 9 3.79 21.16 7.20
N GLY A 10 3.25 20.16 6.51
CA GLY A 10 3.00 20.21 5.07
C GLY A 10 2.03 21.34 4.69
N SER A 11 0.89 21.45 5.37
CA SER A 11 -0.09 22.52 5.12
C SER A 11 0.50 23.92 5.36
N LYS A 12 1.32 24.11 6.41
CA LYS A 12 2.04 25.37 6.63
C LYS A 12 3.07 25.65 5.53
N ALA A 13 3.81 24.64 5.10
CA ALA A 13 4.79 24.77 4.03
C ALA A 13 4.13 25.24 2.72
N TYR A 14 3.00 24.60 2.35
CA TYR A 14 2.22 25.03 1.19
C TYR A 14 1.66 26.45 1.35
N LEU A 15 1.19 26.84 2.53
CA LEU A 15 0.69 28.20 2.77
C LEU A 15 1.79 29.25 2.51
N PHE A 16 2.99 29.06 3.04
CA PHE A 16 4.12 29.96 2.79
C PHE A 16 4.53 29.97 1.31
N HIS A 17 4.52 28.80 0.66
CA HIS A 17 4.80 28.69 -0.77
C HIS A 17 3.80 29.49 -1.63
N TYR A 18 2.49 29.36 -1.38
CA TYR A 18 1.46 30.11 -2.10
C TYR A 18 1.50 31.61 -1.84
N GLN A 19 2.06 32.04 -0.71
CA GLN A 19 2.30 33.47 -0.40
C GLN A 19 3.59 34.02 -1.06
N GLY A 20 4.29 33.23 -1.88
CA GLY A 20 5.57 33.61 -2.48
C GLY A 20 6.75 33.60 -1.48
N LYS A 21 6.50 33.20 -0.23
CA LYS A 21 7.49 33.15 0.86
C LYS A 21 8.24 31.81 0.84
N ILE A 22 8.82 31.50 -0.32
CA ILE A 22 9.42 30.19 -0.61
C ILE A 22 10.55 29.87 0.36
N HIS A 23 11.37 30.86 0.74
CA HIS A 23 12.44 30.68 1.73
C HIS A 23 11.91 30.33 3.13
N GLU A 24 10.77 30.89 3.54
CA GLU A 24 10.14 30.59 4.83
C GLU A 24 9.47 29.21 4.81
N ALA A 25 9.10 28.68 3.62
CA ALA A 25 8.48 27.37 3.46
C ALA A 25 9.48 26.20 3.65
N VAL A 26 10.75 26.39 3.28
CA VAL A 26 11.82 25.36 3.36
C VAL A 26 11.86 24.62 4.71
N PRO A 27 11.98 25.29 5.87
CA PRO A 27 12.08 24.59 7.16
C PRO A 27 10.81 23.80 7.53
N PHE A 28 9.65 24.15 6.96
CA PHE A 28 8.42 23.41 7.17
C PHE A 28 8.35 22.15 6.30
N PHE A 29 8.81 22.22 5.05
CA PHE A 29 8.97 21.03 4.20
C PHE A 29 9.97 20.04 4.81
N GLU A 30 11.10 20.51 5.35
CA GLU A 30 12.08 19.64 6.02
C GLU A 30 11.52 18.95 7.28
N LYS A 31 10.76 19.68 8.11
CA LYS A 31 10.08 19.10 9.27
C LYS A 31 9.02 18.10 8.86
N ALA A 32 8.26 18.38 7.81
CA ALA A 32 7.26 17.44 7.27
C ALA A 32 7.94 16.15 6.77
N ALA A 33 9.06 16.27 6.05
CA ALA A 33 9.87 15.15 5.61
C ALA A 33 10.38 14.32 6.78
N PHE A 34 11.05 14.94 7.76
CA PHE A 34 11.60 14.25 8.93
C PHE A 34 10.56 13.44 9.71
N VAL A 35 9.36 14.01 9.92
CA VAL A 35 8.29 13.28 10.60
C VAL A 35 7.79 12.14 9.72
N ALA A 36 7.58 12.36 8.42
CA ALA A 36 7.13 11.33 7.49
C ALA A 36 8.10 10.13 7.43
N GLU A 37 9.42 10.34 7.45
CA GLU A 37 10.38 9.21 7.47
C GLU A 37 10.24 8.33 8.71
N LYS A 38 9.80 8.91 9.83
CA LYS A 38 9.63 8.20 11.10
C LYS A 38 8.25 7.57 11.24
N THR A 39 7.22 8.17 10.66
CA THR A 39 5.82 7.75 10.88
C THR A 39 5.22 6.96 9.73
N ASP A 40 5.59 7.28 8.49
CA ASP A 40 5.06 6.64 7.29
C ASP A 40 6.16 6.38 6.26
N LYS A 41 6.82 5.24 6.42
CA LYS A 41 7.89 4.77 5.54
C LYS A 41 7.43 4.50 4.09
N ARG A 42 6.14 4.69 3.77
CA ARG A 42 5.58 4.49 2.43
C ARG A 42 5.26 5.80 1.72
N ASN A 43 5.17 6.91 2.44
CA ASN A 43 4.88 8.21 1.87
C ASN A 43 6.17 8.96 1.54
N LEU A 44 6.53 8.95 0.27
CA LEU A 44 7.75 9.59 -0.27
C LEU A 44 7.55 11.09 -0.50
N GLN A 45 6.29 11.53 -0.64
CA GLN A 45 5.94 12.89 -1.08
C GLN A 45 6.64 13.98 -0.27
N PRO A 46 6.68 13.93 1.08
CA PRO A 46 7.30 14.99 1.87
C PRO A 46 8.80 15.13 1.61
N VAL A 47 9.53 14.05 1.29
CA VAL A 47 10.96 14.11 0.98
C VAL A 47 11.20 14.67 -0.41
N CYS A 48 10.41 14.24 -1.40
CA CYS A 48 10.56 14.71 -2.77
C CYS A 48 10.24 16.21 -2.88
N ASN A 49 9.23 16.68 -2.12
CA ASN A 49 8.89 18.11 -2.04
C ASN A 49 10.05 18.98 -1.51
N VAL A 50 10.94 18.45 -0.67
CA VAL A 50 12.12 19.20 -0.18
C VAL A 50 13.12 19.43 -1.32
N GLY A 51 13.31 18.46 -2.20
CA GLY A 51 14.15 18.63 -3.39
C GLY A 51 13.60 19.71 -4.32
N GLU A 52 12.30 19.68 -4.57
CA GLU A 52 11.61 20.65 -5.43
C GLU A 52 11.69 22.08 -4.87
N ILE A 53 11.44 22.27 -3.56
CA ILE A 53 11.48 23.61 -2.96
C ILE A 53 12.89 24.20 -2.93
N TYR A 54 13.92 23.35 -2.78
CA TYR A 54 15.31 23.79 -2.87
C TYR A 54 15.67 24.25 -4.30
N GLY A 55 15.15 23.58 -5.32
CA GLY A 55 15.24 24.06 -6.71
C GLY A 55 14.56 25.41 -6.92
N ALA A 56 13.36 25.59 -6.33
CA ALA A 56 12.62 26.84 -6.42
C ALA A 56 13.34 28.06 -5.79
N VAL A 57 14.26 27.83 -4.85
CA VAL A 57 15.11 28.89 -4.25
C VAL A 57 16.55 28.91 -4.80
N ASN A 58 16.79 28.29 -5.96
CA ASN A 58 18.10 28.19 -6.62
C ASN A 58 19.21 27.49 -5.79
N ARG A 59 18.84 26.70 -4.79
CA ARG A 59 19.74 25.91 -3.95
C ARG A 59 19.87 24.49 -4.52
N TRP A 60 20.43 24.42 -5.72
CA TRP A 60 20.45 23.20 -6.54
C TRP A 60 21.29 22.06 -5.93
N LYS A 61 22.36 22.38 -5.20
CA LYS A 61 23.19 21.36 -4.53
C LYS A 61 22.38 20.62 -3.45
N GLU A 62 21.62 21.36 -2.66
CA GLU A 62 20.71 20.79 -1.67
C GLU A 62 19.55 20.04 -2.33
N ALA A 63 18.98 20.59 -3.40
CA ALA A 63 17.92 19.94 -4.17
C ALA A 63 18.34 18.52 -4.63
N VAL A 64 19.53 18.40 -5.23
CA VAL A 64 20.07 17.10 -5.69
C VAL A 64 20.16 16.09 -4.55
N GLY A 65 20.78 16.45 -3.41
CA GLY A 65 20.91 15.53 -2.29
C GLY A 65 19.56 15.05 -1.72
N HIS A 66 18.54 15.91 -1.74
CA HIS A 66 17.19 15.53 -1.31
C HIS A 66 16.46 14.65 -2.34
N LEU A 67 16.64 14.91 -3.63
CA LEU A 67 16.07 14.10 -4.70
C LEU A 67 16.70 12.70 -4.74
N GLU A 68 18.02 12.58 -4.60
CA GLU A 68 18.71 11.29 -4.51
C GLU A 68 18.21 10.46 -3.32
N ARG A 69 17.98 11.11 -2.17
CA ARG A 69 17.35 10.46 -1.00
C ARG A 69 15.92 10.00 -1.29
N CYS A 70 15.11 10.83 -1.96
CA CYS A 70 13.76 10.48 -2.39
C CYS A 70 13.78 9.23 -3.30
N VAL A 71 14.69 9.17 -4.27
CA VAL A 71 14.87 8.02 -5.17
C VAL A 71 15.27 6.76 -4.40
N ALA A 72 16.32 6.82 -3.59
CA ALA A 72 16.82 5.66 -2.82
C ALA A 72 15.77 5.11 -1.84
N TRP A 73 14.94 5.98 -1.26
CA TRP A 73 13.82 5.52 -0.43
C TRP A 73 12.72 4.91 -1.29
N GLY A 74 12.37 5.52 -2.43
CA GLY A 74 11.42 4.94 -3.38
C GLY A 74 11.78 3.51 -3.79
N GLU A 75 13.06 3.26 -4.07
CA GLU A 75 13.59 1.94 -4.39
C GLU A 75 13.45 0.95 -3.23
N ARG A 76 13.84 1.31 -2.00
CA ARG A 76 13.65 0.44 -0.83
C ARG A 76 12.18 0.13 -0.55
N ALA A 77 11.32 1.14 -0.68
CA ALA A 77 9.88 0.96 -0.48
C ALA A 77 9.28 0.04 -1.54
N ARG A 78 9.74 0.17 -2.80
CA ARG A 78 9.38 -0.72 -3.90
C ARG A 78 9.88 -2.15 -3.66
N GLU A 79 11.13 -2.33 -3.28
CA GLU A 79 11.71 -3.64 -2.97
C GLU A 79 10.93 -4.36 -1.84
N VAL A 80 10.56 -3.63 -0.78
CA VAL A 80 9.73 -4.18 0.30
C VAL A 80 8.35 -4.61 -0.21
N LYS A 81 7.72 -3.84 -1.11
CA LYS A 81 6.45 -4.24 -1.74
C LYS A 81 6.62 -5.46 -2.62
N GLU A 82 7.65 -5.50 -3.45
CA GLU A 82 7.98 -6.60 -4.36
C GLU A 82 8.30 -7.90 -3.61
N ARG A 83 8.95 -7.84 -2.44
CA ARG A 83 9.17 -9.01 -1.59
C ARG A 83 7.92 -9.42 -0.80
N ARG A 84 7.10 -8.46 -0.38
CA ARG A 84 5.90 -8.71 0.45
C ARG A 84 4.73 -9.28 -0.35
N ALA A 85 4.57 -8.90 -1.62
CA ALA A 85 3.49 -9.41 -2.46
C ALA A 85 3.58 -10.95 -2.65
N PRO A 86 4.70 -11.54 -3.12
CA PRO A 86 4.86 -13.00 -3.20
C PRO A 86 4.64 -13.70 -1.85
N ALA A 87 5.12 -13.12 -0.75
CA ALA A 87 4.88 -13.68 0.59
C ALA A 87 3.40 -13.72 0.97
N LEU A 88 2.62 -12.70 0.62
CA LEU A 88 1.17 -12.67 0.82
C LEU A 88 0.44 -13.64 -0.12
N ALA A 89 0.92 -13.81 -1.36
CA ALA A 89 0.38 -14.80 -2.29
C ALA A 89 0.57 -16.22 -1.74
N ASN A 90 1.76 -16.53 -1.24
CA ASN A 90 2.08 -17.82 -0.62
C ASN A 90 1.27 -18.05 0.66
N LEU A 91 1.07 -17.01 1.48
CA LEU A 91 0.18 -17.09 2.63
C LEU A 91 -1.28 -17.37 2.23
N GLY A 92 -1.74 -16.76 1.13
CA GLY A 92 -3.04 -17.05 0.53
C GLY A 92 -3.20 -18.52 0.15
N VAL A 93 -2.20 -19.11 -0.51
CA VAL A 93 -2.17 -20.54 -0.84
C VAL A 93 -2.18 -21.42 0.41
N ALA A 94 -1.41 -21.06 1.43
CA ALA A 94 -1.40 -21.79 2.70
C ALA A 94 -2.78 -21.78 3.39
N TYR A 95 -3.50 -20.65 3.32
CA TYR A 95 -4.88 -20.58 3.81
C TYR A 95 -5.85 -21.41 2.97
N MET A 96 -5.68 -21.48 1.65
CA MET A 96 -6.49 -22.38 0.80
C MET A 96 -6.32 -23.84 1.21
N ARG A 97 -5.07 -24.28 1.42
CA ARG A 97 -4.75 -25.65 1.81
C ARG A 97 -5.25 -26.03 3.21
N THR A 98 -5.48 -25.04 4.07
CA THR A 98 -6.00 -25.23 5.43
C THR A 98 -7.51 -24.94 5.54
N GLY A 99 -8.21 -24.78 4.41
CA GLY A 99 -9.66 -24.55 4.37
C GLY A 99 -10.11 -23.15 4.79
N GLN A 100 -9.18 -22.22 5.05
CA GLN A 100 -9.47 -20.86 5.52
C GLN A 100 -9.70 -19.90 4.32
N TYR A 101 -10.70 -20.20 3.50
CA TYR A 101 -10.92 -19.54 2.20
C TYR A 101 -11.14 -18.02 2.27
N ALA A 102 -11.83 -17.52 3.29
CA ALA A 102 -12.01 -16.07 3.49
C ALA A 102 -10.66 -15.36 3.73
N LYS A 103 -9.79 -15.96 4.54
CA LYS A 103 -8.44 -15.43 4.81
C LYS A 103 -7.54 -15.54 3.58
N ALA A 104 -7.67 -16.62 2.82
CA ALA A 104 -6.97 -16.80 1.54
C ALA A 104 -7.31 -15.68 0.56
N SER A 105 -8.60 -15.41 0.34
CA SER A 105 -9.06 -14.34 -0.56
C SER A 105 -8.53 -12.97 -0.12
N ALA A 106 -8.59 -12.65 1.18
CA ALA A 106 -8.07 -11.41 1.71
C ALA A 106 -6.55 -11.26 1.52
N ALA A 107 -5.77 -12.33 1.73
CA ALA A 107 -4.32 -12.34 1.54
C ALA A 107 -3.93 -12.17 0.05
N LEU A 108 -4.61 -12.88 -0.85
CA LEU A 108 -4.39 -12.79 -2.31
C LEU A 108 -4.74 -11.41 -2.86
N LYS A 109 -5.87 -10.82 -2.44
CA LYS A 109 -6.24 -9.43 -2.80
C LYS A 109 -5.20 -8.43 -2.29
N LYS A 110 -4.73 -8.58 -1.06
CA LYS A 110 -3.66 -7.73 -0.51
C LYS A 110 -2.35 -7.87 -1.28
N SER A 111 -1.99 -9.07 -1.73
CA SER A 111 -0.85 -9.27 -2.62
C SER A 111 -1.00 -8.44 -3.89
N LEU A 112 -2.15 -8.54 -4.57
CA LEU A 112 -2.44 -7.81 -5.81
C LEU A 112 -2.40 -6.29 -5.65
N THR A 113 -2.87 -5.76 -4.52
CA THR A 113 -2.79 -4.30 -4.26
C THR A 113 -1.37 -3.78 -4.06
N LEU A 114 -0.43 -4.65 -3.67
CA LEU A 114 0.98 -4.26 -3.45
C LEU A 114 1.81 -4.43 -4.71
N HIS A 115 1.60 -5.53 -5.43
CA HIS A 115 2.22 -5.80 -6.72
C HIS A 115 1.36 -6.82 -7.46
N GLN A 116 0.87 -6.43 -8.64
CA GLN A 116 0.11 -7.32 -9.48
C GLN A 116 1.03 -8.40 -10.04
N THR A 117 0.79 -9.65 -9.64
CA THR A 117 1.57 -10.80 -10.09
C THR A 117 0.62 -11.85 -10.66
N ASP A 118 0.99 -12.46 -11.78
CA ASP A 118 0.18 -13.47 -12.46
C ASP A 118 -0.19 -14.63 -11.52
N GLN A 119 0.72 -14.99 -10.61
CA GLN A 119 0.48 -16.04 -9.62
C GLN A 119 -0.66 -15.69 -8.66
N ALA A 120 -0.69 -14.46 -8.13
CA ALA A 120 -1.74 -14.04 -7.21
C ALA A 120 -3.11 -13.94 -7.92
N ILE A 121 -3.12 -13.56 -9.20
CA ILE A 121 -4.34 -13.55 -10.03
C ILE A 121 -4.86 -14.98 -10.22
N LYS A 122 -4.00 -15.89 -10.66
CA LYS A 122 -4.34 -17.31 -10.87
C LYS A 122 -4.89 -17.96 -9.59
N ASN A 123 -4.18 -17.82 -8.48
CA ASN A 123 -4.60 -18.41 -7.20
C ASN A 123 -5.94 -17.83 -6.71
N LEU A 124 -6.19 -16.54 -6.92
CA LEU A 124 -7.47 -15.92 -6.54
C LEU A 124 -8.61 -16.44 -7.41
N HIS A 125 -8.37 -16.60 -8.70
CA HIS A 125 -9.34 -17.15 -9.64
C HIS A 125 -9.66 -18.62 -9.34
N GLU A 126 -8.66 -19.45 -9.05
CA GLU A 126 -8.84 -20.84 -8.63
C GLU A 126 -9.68 -20.95 -7.35
N LEU A 127 -9.40 -20.09 -6.37
CA LEU A 127 -10.18 -20.03 -5.13
C LEU A 127 -11.65 -19.66 -5.40
N GLN A 128 -11.90 -18.68 -6.28
CA GLN A 128 -13.26 -18.28 -6.64
C GLN A 128 -14.03 -19.43 -7.30
N GLN A 129 -13.41 -20.09 -8.29
CA GLN A 129 -14.03 -21.24 -8.95
C GLN A 129 -14.32 -22.39 -7.99
N TYR A 130 -13.42 -22.66 -7.04
CA TYR A 130 -13.62 -23.68 -6.02
C TYR A 130 -14.84 -23.38 -5.14
N LEU A 131 -14.96 -22.13 -4.66
CA LEU A 131 -16.08 -21.70 -3.81
C LEU A 131 -17.41 -21.72 -4.57
N GLU A 132 -17.42 -21.34 -5.84
CA GLU A 132 -18.61 -21.41 -6.69
C GLU A 132 -19.08 -22.85 -6.91
N LYS A 133 -18.15 -23.80 -7.10
CA LYS A 133 -18.48 -25.23 -7.22
C LYS A 133 -19.05 -25.78 -5.92
N GLN A 134 -18.51 -25.40 -4.76
CA GLN A 134 -19.05 -25.81 -3.46
C GLN A 134 -20.48 -25.29 -3.24
N ASN A 135 -20.73 -24.00 -3.49
CA ASN A 135 -22.08 -23.44 -3.38
C ASN A 135 -23.09 -24.12 -4.32
N LYS A 136 -22.67 -24.50 -5.54
CA LYS A 136 -23.53 -25.25 -6.47
C LYS A 136 -23.80 -26.68 -5.97
N HIS A 137 -22.80 -27.35 -5.39
CA HIS A 137 -22.96 -28.69 -4.83
C HIS A 137 -23.88 -28.72 -3.60
N ASP A 138 -23.80 -27.70 -2.73
CA ASP A 138 -24.70 -27.57 -1.57
C ASP A 138 -26.14 -27.26 -2.01
N SER A 139 -26.33 -26.48 -3.09
CA SER A 139 -27.67 -26.25 -3.67
C SER A 139 -28.26 -27.45 -4.42
N SER A 140 -27.47 -28.50 -4.67
CA SER A 140 -27.89 -29.70 -5.43
C SER A 140 -27.94 -30.98 -4.58
N ASN A 141 -27.76 -30.89 -3.26
CA ASN A 141 -27.97 -32.01 -2.34
C ASN A 141 -29.28 -31.83 -1.55
N PRO A 142 -30.44 -32.26 -2.07
CA PRO A 142 -31.66 -32.36 -1.28
C PRO A 142 -31.54 -33.54 -0.31
N LYS A 143 -31.09 -33.25 0.92
CA LYS A 143 -31.49 -34.03 2.10
C LYS A 143 -32.79 -33.38 2.59
N ASP A 144 -33.97 -33.99 2.64
CA ASP A 144 -34.31 -35.39 2.81
C ASP A 144 -35.51 -35.79 1.93
N GLY A 145 -35.47 -37.03 1.44
CA GLY A 145 -36.65 -37.69 0.94
C GLY A 145 -37.57 -38.14 2.08
N GLN A 146 -38.83 -38.37 1.71
CA GLN A 146 -39.68 -39.40 2.30
C GLN A 146 -39.91 -39.33 3.82
N GLU A 147 -40.90 -38.55 4.23
CA GLU A 147 -41.86 -39.11 5.19
C GLU A 147 -43.17 -39.38 4.47
N ALA A 148 -43.65 -40.60 4.71
CA ALA A 148 -44.61 -41.32 3.92
C ALA A 148 -46.04 -40.76 4.07
N ILE A 149 -46.77 -40.86 2.97
CA ILE A 149 -48.22 -41.01 2.96
C ILE A 149 -48.55 -42.25 3.79
N LYS A 150 -49.14 -42.07 4.98
CA LYS A 150 -50.27 -42.87 5.47
C LYS A 150 -50.95 -42.23 6.67
#